data_AF-A0A158PEE9-F1
#
_entry.id   AF-A0A158PEE9-F1
#
_cell.length_a   1.000
_cell.length_b   1.000
_cell.length_c   1.000
_cell.angle_alpha   90.00
_cell.angle_beta   90.00
_cell.angle_gamma   90.00
#
_symmetry.space_group_name_H-M   'P 1'
#
loop_
_entity.id
_entity.type
_entity.pdbx_description
1 polymer ?
#
loop_
_entity_poly.entity_id
_entity_poly.type
_entity_poly.pdbx_seq_one_letter_code
_entity_poly.pdbx_strand_id
1 'polypeptide(L)'
;TATDVELVGNVCVEGEHAPLIGNGFTITTTRDVLENADSTTFLTQNNFLRHGNVIPDGLSVRIQVLYHGFSKIKVEFSSALRSGSEITDLRTAAEKFTASLDQLTFARADKRILLRKNMDKATWDNERPLDKISFGALQYKVNTVTIPDAASYLRILTTLDVTVPAVFEDSSQVLYDRLVEGIRRKVSAMVYMMIHGFRNQQKMVPTVSQVFLPPGWSSLLHLQMLMSDEIEQHSARVRLHKLFNLPLSMPCIRSSQAITFAPTRLLRSPHIHINNCEFHHFLRVMLNDGVNDSGWGCAYRSLQSIWSWFILNGFTDKPVPTHLGIQQCLVDIKDKEENFLGSRQWIGSTEIGFVLDHLLGIQSRYIITSSGAEVIEKAHELALHFETVGTPVMIGGAQLAHTILGVDFNEGSGECNFLVLDPHYTGSEDMKVVLGKGWCAWKPASFWNPQYFYNMVLPQTPKNVV
;
A
#
# COMPACT_ATOMS: atom_id res chain seq x y z
N THR A 1 3.66 -8.13 12.78
CA THR A 1 3.71 -9.21 11.78
C THR A 1 2.38 -9.93 11.74
N ALA A 2 2.10 -10.72 10.70
CA ALA A 2 0.91 -11.55 10.60
C ALA A 2 0.84 -12.57 11.74
N THR A 3 -0.35 -13.13 12.00
CA THR A 3 -0.65 -13.94 13.19
C THR A 3 -0.10 -15.38 13.14
N ASP A 4 0.21 -15.85 11.94
CA ASP A 4 0.85 -17.12 11.62
C ASP A 4 2.39 -17.07 11.71
N VAL A 5 2.97 -15.88 11.90
CA VAL A 5 4.42 -15.70 12.11
C VAL A 5 4.73 -15.48 13.59
N GLU A 6 5.70 -16.23 14.10
CA GLU A 6 6.21 -16.15 15.48
C GLU A 6 7.75 -16.17 15.53
N LEU A 7 8.30 -15.92 16.72
CA LEU A 7 9.75 -15.99 16.94
C LEU A 7 10.21 -17.45 16.95
N VAL A 8 10.97 -17.84 15.93
CA VAL A 8 11.46 -19.22 15.76
C VAL A 8 12.97 -19.38 16.02
N GLY A 9 13.71 -18.27 16.10
CA GLY A 9 15.17 -18.31 16.24
C GLY A 9 15.83 -16.93 16.25
N ASN A 10 17.15 -16.94 16.41
CA ASN A 10 18.03 -15.76 16.47
C ASN A 10 19.09 -15.81 15.36
N VAL A 11 19.81 -14.70 15.14
CA VAL A 11 20.93 -14.61 14.19
C VAL A 11 22.18 -14.14 14.92
N CYS A 12 23.33 -14.74 14.62
CA CYS A 12 24.64 -14.35 15.11
C CYS A 12 25.57 -14.06 13.92
N VAL A 13 26.16 -12.87 13.91
CA VAL A 13 27.09 -12.42 12.87
C VAL A 13 28.47 -12.32 13.50
N GLU A 14 29.45 -13.06 12.99
CA GLU A 14 30.86 -13.03 13.44
C GLU A 14 31.08 -13.31 14.94
N GLY A 15 30.20 -14.08 15.57
CA GLY A 15 30.31 -14.36 17.01
C GLY A 15 29.91 -13.19 17.91
N GLU A 16 29.44 -12.06 17.34
CA GLU A 16 28.74 -11.04 18.11
C GLU A 16 27.37 -11.59 18.50
N HIS A 17 27.26 -12.00 19.76
CA HIS A 17 26.02 -12.50 20.33
C HIS A 17 25.09 -11.32 20.65
N ALA A 18 24.03 -11.14 19.85
CA ALA A 18 22.83 -10.49 20.36
C ALA A 18 22.26 -11.36 21.51
N PRO A 19 21.64 -10.77 22.56
CA PRO A 19 21.01 -11.56 23.61
C PRO A 19 19.99 -12.51 22.98
N LEU A 20 20.15 -13.82 23.23
CA LEU A 20 19.24 -14.85 22.74
C LEU A 20 17.82 -14.55 23.26
N ILE A 21 16.89 -14.33 22.35
CA ILE A 21 15.48 -14.18 22.68
C ILE A 21 14.79 -15.51 22.37
N GLY A 22 14.13 -16.10 23.37
CA GLY A 22 13.38 -17.35 23.22
C GLY A 22 14.24 -18.62 23.08
N ASN A 23 13.58 -19.74 22.77
CA ASN A 23 14.16 -21.09 22.76
C ASN A 23 14.35 -21.67 21.34
N GLY A 24 14.54 -20.82 20.34
CA GLY A 24 14.61 -21.19 18.93
C GLY A 24 16.01 -21.60 18.44
N PHE A 25 16.14 -21.83 17.12
CA PHE A 25 17.45 -22.08 16.49
C PHE A 25 18.29 -20.79 16.41
N THR A 26 19.60 -20.91 16.18
CA THR A 26 20.47 -19.75 15.90
C THR A 26 21.10 -19.92 14.53
N ILE A 27 20.88 -18.96 13.64
CA ILE A 27 21.57 -18.84 12.37
C ILE A 27 22.92 -18.19 12.61
N THR A 28 23.98 -18.75 12.04
CA THR A 28 25.33 -18.18 12.09
C THR A 28 25.78 -17.75 10.70
N THR A 29 26.35 -16.55 10.59
CA THR A 29 26.89 -16.01 9.34
C THR A 29 28.05 -15.04 9.60
N THR A 30 28.73 -14.58 8.56
CA THR A 30 29.79 -13.55 8.62
C THR A 30 29.38 -12.31 7.83
N ARG A 31 30.07 -11.17 8.02
CA ARG A 31 29.81 -9.97 7.21
C ARG A 31 30.11 -10.22 5.74
N ASP A 32 31.22 -10.90 5.44
CA ASP A 32 31.60 -11.25 4.07
C ASP A 32 30.50 -12.05 3.33
N VAL A 33 29.86 -13.01 4.01
CA VAL A 33 28.77 -13.80 3.42
C VAL A 33 27.54 -12.93 3.12
N LEU A 34 27.21 -12.00 4.03
CA LEU A 34 26.07 -11.09 3.86
C LEU A 34 26.33 -10.02 2.79
N GLU A 35 27.52 -9.42 2.76
CA GLU A 35 27.88 -8.36 1.80
C GLU A 35 27.95 -8.89 0.36
N ASN A 36 28.42 -10.13 0.18
CA ASN A 36 28.50 -10.77 -1.14
C ASN A 36 27.20 -11.52 -1.53
N ALA A 37 26.19 -11.55 -0.66
CA ALA A 37 24.98 -12.34 -0.83
C ALA A 37 25.27 -13.82 -1.20
N ASP A 38 26.29 -14.42 -0.58
CA ASP A 38 26.74 -15.78 -0.89
C ASP A 38 25.84 -16.84 -0.22
N SER A 39 24.79 -17.22 -0.97
CA SER A 39 23.84 -18.25 -0.53
C SER A 39 24.48 -19.63 -0.32
N THR A 40 25.57 -19.95 -1.03
CA THR A 40 26.20 -21.27 -0.98
C THR A 40 26.93 -21.46 0.34
N THR A 41 27.76 -20.48 0.71
CA THR A 41 28.47 -20.50 2.00
C THR A 41 27.49 -20.39 3.16
N PHE A 42 26.45 -19.55 3.03
CA PHE A 42 25.40 -19.41 4.04
C PHE A 42 24.69 -20.74 4.36
N LEU A 43 24.27 -21.50 3.34
CA LEU A 43 23.60 -22.79 3.52
C LEU A 43 24.55 -23.86 4.06
N THR A 44 25.84 -23.81 3.69
CA THR A 44 26.85 -24.73 4.22
C THR A 44 27.04 -24.53 5.73
N GLN A 45 27.04 -23.27 6.19
CA GLN A 45 27.11 -22.92 7.62
C GLN A 45 25.83 -23.27 8.38
N ASN A 46 24.67 -23.28 7.71
CA ASN A 46 23.35 -23.51 8.29
C ASN A 46 22.66 -24.72 7.64
N ASN A 47 23.28 -25.89 7.76
CA ASN A 47 22.88 -27.12 7.04
C ASN A 47 21.46 -27.66 7.34
N PHE A 48 20.81 -27.15 8.38
CA PHE A 48 19.41 -27.45 8.71
C PHE A 48 18.41 -26.61 7.89
N LEU A 49 18.89 -25.61 7.15
CA LEU A 49 18.08 -24.76 6.27
C LEU A 49 18.10 -25.27 4.83
N ARG A 50 17.04 -24.94 4.09
CA ARG A 50 16.96 -25.12 2.64
C ARG A 50 16.52 -23.80 2.01
N HIS A 51 17.09 -23.47 0.86
CA HIS A 51 16.66 -22.30 0.10
C HIS A 51 15.30 -22.57 -0.56
N GLY A 52 14.40 -21.59 -0.49
CA GLY A 52 13.11 -21.60 -1.15
C GLY A 52 12.63 -20.18 -1.39
N ASN A 53 12.05 -19.92 -2.57
CA ASN A 53 11.40 -18.65 -2.86
C ASN A 53 10.03 -18.67 -2.19
N VAL A 54 9.87 -17.87 -1.12
CA VAL A 54 8.59 -17.75 -0.41
C VAL A 54 7.73 -16.73 -1.16
N ILE A 55 6.71 -17.22 -1.86
CA ILE A 55 5.69 -16.39 -2.50
C ILE A 55 4.59 -16.09 -1.47
N PRO A 56 4.00 -14.88 -1.44
CA PRO A 56 2.82 -14.64 -0.62
C PRO A 56 1.74 -15.68 -0.91
N ASP A 57 1.34 -16.44 0.11
CA ASP A 57 0.29 -17.46 0.03
C ASP A 57 -0.83 -17.13 1.03
N GLY A 58 -2.06 -17.53 0.69
CA GLY A 58 -3.25 -17.29 1.49
C GLY A 58 -4.00 -15.98 1.17
N LEU A 59 -5.29 -15.99 1.48
CA LEU A 59 -6.18 -14.85 1.39
C LEU A 59 -6.14 -14.06 2.70
N SER A 60 -5.91 -12.75 2.62
CA SER A 60 -6.07 -11.88 3.78
C SER A 60 -7.55 -11.73 4.14
N VAL A 61 -7.98 -12.36 5.23
CA VAL A 61 -9.33 -12.18 5.77
C VAL A 61 -9.37 -10.90 6.59
N ARG A 62 -9.96 -9.87 5.99
CA ARG A 62 -10.44 -8.67 6.68
C ARG A 62 -11.95 -8.72 6.71
N ILE A 63 -12.54 -8.34 7.83
CA ILE A 63 -13.99 -8.16 7.90
C ILE A 63 -14.20 -6.64 8.03
N GLN A 64 -14.38 -5.91 6.92
CA GLN A 64 -14.79 -4.49 6.85
C GLN A 64 -15.69 -4.17 5.62
N VAL A 65 -16.82 -3.46 5.81
CA VAL A 65 -17.88 -3.05 4.82
C VAL A 65 -17.74 -1.59 4.41
N LEU A 66 -18.00 -1.30 3.12
CA LEU A 66 -18.96 -0.31 2.59
C LEU A 66 -19.32 -0.63 1.13
N TYR A 67 -20.64 -0.79 0.89
CA TYR A 67 -21.41 -0.93 -0.37
C TYR A 67 -20.85 -1.78 -1.54
N HIS A 68 -21.66 -2.75 -2.00
CA HIS A 68 -21.41 -3.80 -3.01
C HIS A 68 -20.59 -5.05 -2.56
N GLY A 69 -20.99 -5.70 -1.45
CA GLY A 69 -20.86 -7.17 -1.34
C GLY A 69 -19.82 -7.82 -0.40
N PHE A 70 -19.33 -7.16 0.67
CA PHE A 70 -18.46 -7.80 1.71
C PHE A 70 -18.73 -7.20 3.13
N SER A 71 -18.62 -8.00 4.22
CA SER A 71 -19.05 -7.74 5.64
C SER A 71 -17.97 -7.13 6.61
N LYS A 72 -18.37 -6.47 7.73
CA LYS A 72 -17.57 -5.68 8.71
C LYS A 72 -17.53 -6.27 10.13
N ILE A 73 -16.34 -6.38 10.73
CA ILE A 73 -16.12 -6.50 12.18
C ILE A 73 -15.51 -5.18 12.64
N LYS A 74 -16.21 -4.50 13.54
CA LYS A 74 -15.59 -3.51 14.41
C LYS A 74 -15.39 -4.17 15.75
N VAL A 75 -14.14 -4.27 16.18
CA VAL A 75 -13.86 -4.52 17.60
C VAL A 75 -13.74 -3.15 18.25
N GLU A 76 -14.74 -2.80 19.06
CA GLU A 76 -14.71 -1.56 19.83
C GLU A 76 -14.03 -1.83 21.16
N PHE A 77 -12.88 -1.19 21.35
CA PHE A 77 -12.24 -1.10 22.64
C PHE A 77 -12.62 0.22 23.28
N SER A 78 -13.25 0.18 24.44
CA SER A 78 -13.53 1.37 25.25
C SER A 78 -12.95 1.21 26.65
N SER A 79 -12.28 2.26 27.11
CA SER A 79 -11.77 2.32 28.48
C SER A 79 -11.96 3.73 29.05
N ALA A 80 -12.29 3.79 30.33
CA ALA A 80 -12.31 5.00 31.11
C ALA A 80 -11.04 5.05 31.97
N LEU A 81 -10.26 6.12 31.81
CA LEU A 81 -8.99 6.32 32.47
C LEU A 81 -9.12 7.42 33.51
N ARG A 82 -8.80 7.14 34.77
CA ARG A 82 -8.78 8.14 35.84
C ARG A 82 -7.52 8.99 35.70
N SER A 83 -7.66 10.29 35.91
CA SER A 83 -6.53 11.21 35.94
C SER A 83 -5.47 10.76 36.95
N GLY A 84 -4.21 10.69 36.54
CA GLY A 84 -3.09 10.22 37.35
C GLY A 84 -2.97 8.69 37.50
N SER A 85 -3.88 7.91 36.90
CA SER A 85 -3.84 6.44 36.86
C SER A 85 -4.02 5.88 35.44
N GLU A 86 -3.78 6.71 34.42
CA GLU A 86 -4.13 6.44 33.03
C GLU A 86 -3.44 5.19 32.49
N ILE A 87 -2.15 5.00 32.79
CA ILE A 87 -1.37 3.82 32.36
C ILE A 87 -1.95 2.55 32.99
N THR A 88 -2.23 2.58 34.30
CA THR A 88 -2.74 1.42 35.06
C THR A 88 -4.13 1.04 34.60
N ASP A 89 -5.02 2.02 34.41
CA ASP A 89 -6.39 1.81 33.96
C ASP A 89 -6.41 1.28 32.50
N LEU A 90 -5.53 1.77 31.64
CA LEU A 90 -5.40 1.28 30.27
C LEU A 90 -4.92 -0.17 30.20
N ARG A 91 -3.90 -0.53 30.98
CA ARG A 91 -3.41 -1.92 31.09
C ARG A 91 -4.50 -2.86 31.59
N THR A 92 -5.15 -2.49 32.69
CA THR A 92 -6.21 -3.29 33.31
C THR A 92 -7.37 -3.50 32.34
N ALA A 93 -7.77 -2.46 31.60
CA ALA A 93 -8.83 -2.57 30.61
C ALA A 93 -8.43 -3.49 29.43
N ALA A 94 -7.18 -3.40 28.98
CA ALA A 94 -6.66 -4.26 27.93
C ALA A 94 -6.57 -5.74 28.36
N GLU A 95 -6.13 -6.01 29.59
CA GLU A 95 -6.09 -7.36 30.17
C GLU A 95 -7.50 -7.96 30.27
N LYS A 96 -8.47 -7.21 30.80
CA LYS A 96 -9.87 -7.65 30.86
C LYS A 96 -10.45 -7.92 29.47
N PHE A 97 -10.17 -7.02 28.53
CA PHE A 97 -10.62 -7.17 27.14
C PHE A 97 -10.01 -8.41 26.47
N THR A 98 -8.69 -8.59 26.59
CA THR A 98 -7.98 -9.73 25.99
C THR A 98 -8.37 -11.07 26.60
N ALA A 99 -8.67 -11.12 27.90
CA ALA A 99 -9.19 -12.31 28.58
C ALA A 99 -10.59 -12.74 28.09
N SER A 100 -11.37 -11.81 27.53
CA SER A 100 -12.71 -12.07 27.00
C SER A 100 -12.75 -12.47 25.51
N LEU A 101 -11.62 -12.45 24.80
CA LEU A 101 -11.59 -12.63 23.34
C LEU A 101 -12.10 -14.00 22.88
N ASP A 102 -11.93 -15.03 23.69
CA ASP A 102 -12.39 -16.38 23.42
C ASP A 102 -13.93 -16.52 23.41
N GLN A 103 -14.65 -15.49 23.85
CA GLN A 103 -16.11 -15.41 23.81
C GLN A 103 -16.61 -14.76 22.51
N LEU A 104 -15.72 -14.23 21.67
CA LEU A 104 -16.09 -13.58 20.43
C LEU A 104 -16.61 -14.61 19.42
N THR A 105 -17.59 -14.17 18.64
CA THR A 105 -18.12 -14.89 17.48
C THR A 105 -18.00 -13.98 16.27
N PHE A 106 -17.47 -14.50 15.17
CA PHE A 106 -17.27 -13.76 13.93
C PHE A 106 -18.27 -14.28 12.90
N ALA A 107 -19.08 -13.39 12.33
CA ALA A 107 -20.11 -13.77 11.36
C ALA A 107 -19.98 -12.91 10.10
N ARG A 108 -20.25 -13.54 8.95
CA ARG A 108 -20.34 -12.91 7.64
C ARG A 108 -21.59 -13.41 6.93
N ALA A 109 -22.63 -12.57 6.96
CA ALA A 109 -23.97 -12.90 6.48
C ALA A 109 -24.02 -13.23 4.97
N ASP A 110 -23.32 -12.43 4.16
CA ASP A 110 -23.36 -12.50 2.70
C ASP A 110 -22.66 -13.75 2.13
N LYS A 111 -21.76 -14.35 2.90
CA LYS A 111 -21.06 -15.60 2.53
C LYS A 111 -21.43 -16.79 3.42
N ARG A 112 -22.39 -16.61 4.34
CA ARG A 112 -22.81 -17.63 5.33
C ARG A 112 -21.64 -18.22 6.12
N ILE A 113 -20.65 -17.40 6.45
CA ILE A 113 -19.51 -17.82 7.28
C ILE A 113 -19.81 -17.45 8.73
N LEU A 114 -19.69 -18.42 9.64
CA LEU A 114 -19.74 -18.21 11.09
C LEU A 114 -18.51 -18.88 11.69
N LEU A 115 -17.80 -18.18 12.58
CA LEU A 115 -16.64 -18.69 13.30
C LEU A 115 -16.85 -18.41 14.79
N ARG A 116 -16.85 -19.46 15.61
CA ARG A 116 -16.85 -19.39 17.07
C ARG A 116 -15.91 -20.46 17.61
N LYS A 117 -15.47 -20.28 18.85
CA LYS A 117 -14.64 -21.27 19.55
C LYS A 117 -15.34 -22.63 19.59
N ASN A 118 -14.60 -23.71 19.28
CA ASN A 118 -15.08 -25.09 19.33
C ASN A 118 -16.30 -25.38 18.45
N MET A 119 -16.34 -24.86 17.20
CA MET A 119 -17.32 -25.33 16.23
C MET A 119 -17.10 -26.80 15.88
N ASP A 120 -18.15 -27.61 15.94
CA ASP A 120 -18.06 -28.98 15.42
C ASP A 120 -17.98 -28.98 13.88
N LYS A 121 -17.42 -30.04 13.30
CA LYS A 121 -17.29 -30.19 11.84
C LYS A 121 -18.64 -30.31 11.10
N ALA A 122 -19.75 -30.58 11.79
CA ALA A 122 -21.07 -30.82 11.20
C ALA A 122 -21.95 -29.55 11.13
N THR A 123 -21.68 -28.53 11.97
CA THR A 123 -22.43 -27.26 12.01
C THR A 123 -22.05 -26.31 10.88
N TRP A 124 -20.89 -26.51 10.26
CA TRP A 124 -20.42 -25.70 9.13
C TRP A 124 -21.34 -25.80 7.89
N ASP A 125 -22.06 -26.91 7.74
CA ASP A 125 -22.89 -27.16 6.55
C ASP A 125 -24.38 -26.79 6.71
N ASN A 126 -24.91 -26.58 7.93
CA ASN A 126 -26.37 -26.64 8.14
C ASN A 126 -27.09 -25.48 8.84
N GLU A 127 -26.45 -24.55 9.55
CA GLU A 127 -27.21 -23.57 10.35
C GLU A 127 -26.97 -22.13 9.91
N ARG A 128 -27.98 -21.53 9.26
CA ARG A 128 -28.07 -20.09 8.97
C ARG A 128 -28.65 -19.39 10.21
N PRO A 129 -27.88 -18.69 11.06
CA PRO A 129 -28.39 -18.10 12.29
C PRO A 129 -28.18 -16.59 12.24
N LEU A 130 -28.92 -15.88 11.37
CA LEU A 130 -28.74 -14.44 11.19
C LEU A 130 -30.05 -13.67 10.98
N ASP A 131 -31.09 -14.07 11.71
CA ASP A 131 -32.20 -13.16 11.97
C ASP A 131 -32.01 -12.53 13.35
N LYS A 132 -31.77 -11.21 13.32
CA LYS A 132 -31.55 -10.25 14.42
C LYS A 132 -30.09 -10.05 14.82
N ILE A 133 -29.47 -9.05 14.20
CA ILE A 133 -29.10 -7.77 14.84
C ILE A 133 -28.31 -6.95 13.81
N SER A 134 -28.87 -5.83 13.39
CA SER A 134 -28.19 -4.81 12.60
C SER A 134 -28.70 -3.45 13.05
N PHE A 135 -27.86 -2.61 13.65
CA PHE A 135 -28.09 -1.16 13.72
C PHE A 135 -26.77 -0.37 13.83
N GLY A 136 -26.67 0.75 13.10
CA GLY A 136 -25.51 1.64 12.92
C GLY A 136 -25.01 2.37 14.19
N ALA A 137 -23.92 3.14 14.21
CA ALA A 137 -23.50 4.20 13.28
C ALA A 137 -21.95 4.47 13.28
N LEU A 138 -21.57 5.60 12.67
CA LEU A 138 -20.23 6.09 12.29
C LEU A 138 -19.46 6.84 13.40
N GLN A 139 -18.14 6.92 13.17
CA GLN A 139 -17.16 7.95 13.55
C GLN A 139 -16.93 8.32 15.03
N TYR A 140 -15.63 8.44 15.32
CA TYR A 140 -14.98 8.93 16.53
C TYR A 140 -15.71 10.09 17.23
N LYS A 141 -15.85 10.00 18.55
CA LYS A 141 -16.10 11.13 19.45
C LYS A 141 -15.22 10.99 20.68
N VAL A 142 -14.26 11.89 20.83
CA VAL A 142 -13.65 12.17 22.14
C VAL A 142 -14.56 13.18 22.81
N ASN A 143 -15.39 12.74 23.75
CA ASN A 143 -16.13 13.64 24.62
C ASN A 143 -15.36 13.75 25.95
N THR A 144 -14.80 14.91 26.22
CA THR A 144 -14.39 15.29 27.58
C THR A 144 -15.67 15.55 28.37
N VAL A 145 -16.03 14.67 29.30
CA VAL A 145 -17.13 14.92 30.23
C VAL A 145 -16.52 15.29 31.57
N THR A 146 -16.52 16.58 31.88
CA THR A 146 -16.21 17.06 33.22
C THR A 146 -17.47 16.89 34.06
N ILE A 147 -17.51 15.84 34.91
CA ILE A 147 -18.53 15.74 35.96
C ILE A 147 -18.04 16.57 37.15
N PRO A 148 -18.83 17.52 37.68
CA PRO A 148 -18.49 18.18 38.93
C PRO A 148 -18.77 17.22 40.08
N ASP A 149 -17.80 16.34 40.35
CA ASP A 149 -17.39 15.91 41.69
C ASP A 149 -16.17 14.96 41.60
N ALA A 150 -15.04 15.45 42.11
CA ALA A 150 -13.83 14.75 42.59
C ALA A 150 -13.05 13.73 41.72
N ALA A 151 -13.38 13.44 40.46
CA ALA A 151 -12.46 12.71 39.56
C ALA A 151 -12.62 13.08 38.08
N SER A 152 -11.59 13.69 37.48
CA SER A 152 -11.49 13.83 36.02
C SER A 152 -11.15 12.48 35.40
N TYR A 153 -11.91 12.07 34.37
CA TYR A 153 -11.67 10.85 33.62
C TYR A 153 -11.59 11.12 32.13
N LEU A 154 -10.70 10.39 31.45
CA LEU A 154 -10.56 10.38 30.00
C LEU A 154 -11.17 9.10 29.44
N ARG A 155 -12.14 9.21 28.54
CA ARG A 155 -12.70 8.05 27.83
C ARG A 155 -12.02 7.86 26.49
N ILE A 156 -11.49 6.68 26.26
CA ILE A 156 -10.96 6.25 24.96
C ILE A 156 -11.98 5.33 24.30
N LEU A 157 -12.19 5.56 23.01
CA LEU A 157 -12.94 4.67 22.13
C LEU A 157 -12.11 4.46 20.87
N THR A 158 -11.64 3.24 20.65
CA THR A 158 -10.83 2.87 19.49
C THR A 158 -11.52 1.75 18.73
N THR A 159 -11.61 1.91 17.41
CA THR A 159 -12.00 0.82 16.51
C THR A 159 -10.73 0.12 16.01
N LEU A 160 -10.64 -1.19 16.20
CA LEU A 160 -9.52 -2.00 15.72
C LEU A 160 -9.92 -2.77 14.46
N ASP A 161 -9.23 -2.51 13.36
CA ASP A 161 -9.40 -3.26 12.11
C ASP A 161 -8.43 -4.44 12.11
N VAL A 162 -8.89 -5.69 12.23
CA VAL A 162 -8.00 -6.86 12.23
C VAL A 162 -7.98 -7.52 10.85
N THR A 163 -6.80 -7.99 10.44
CA THR A 163 -6.61 -8.73 9.19
C THR A 163 -5.66 -9.88 9.48
N VAL A 164 -6.03 -11.08 9.05
CA VAL A 164 -5.27 -12.31 9.29
C VAL A 164 -5.22 -13.15 8.02
N PRO A 165 -4.17 -13.96 7.82
CA PRO A 165 -4.09 -14.86 6.67
C PRO A 165 -5.02 -16.07 6.86
N ALA A 166 -5.71 -16.42 5.78
CA ALA A 166 -6.43 -17.68 5.60
C ALA A 166 -5.77 -18.45 4.46
N VAL A 167 -5.19 -19.58 4.78
CA VAL A 167 -4.43 -20.47 3.90
C VAL A 167 -5.36 -21.57 3.40
N PHE A 168 -5.06 -22.11 2.22
CA PHE A 168 -5.78 -23.27 1.68
C PHE A 168 -5.72 -24.44 2.68
N GLU A 169 -6.82 -25.19 2.81
CA GLU A 169 -7.00 -26.29 3.79
C GLU A 169 -7.05 -25.89 5.27
N ASP A 170 -7.04 -24.59 5.61
CA ASP A 170 -7.27 -24.16 7.00
C ASP A 170 -8.62 -24.65 7.53
N SER A 171 -8.62 -25.17 8.75
CA SER A 171 -9.86 -25.44 9.49
C SER A 171 -10.48 -24.15 10.04
N SER A 172 -11.80 -24.17 10.29
CA SER A 172 -12.51 -23.05 10.91
C SER A 172 -11.93 -22.65 12.26
N GLN A 173 -11.45 -23.62 13.05
CA GLN A 173 -10.82 -23.38 14.35
C GLN A 173 -9.47 -22.66 14.20
N VAL A 174 -8.63 -23.05 13.23
CA VAL A 174 -7.35 -22.37 12.94
C VAL A 174 -7.57 -20.92 12.55
N LEU A 175 -8.56 -20.66 11.68
CA LEU A 175 -8.91 -19.29 11.29
C LEU A 175 -9.46 -18.46 12.47
N TYR A 176 -10.27 -19.09 13.34
CA TYR A 176 -10.76 -18.45 14.57
C TYR A 176 -9.62 -18.06 15.51
N ASP A 177 -8.70 -18.98 15.77
CA ASP A 177 -7.55 -18.75 16.65
C ASP A 177 -6.65 -17.64 16.12
N ARG A 178 -6.41 -17.61 14.79
CA ARG A 178 -5.68 -16.52 14.14
C ARG A 178 -6.40 -15.18 14.30
N LEU A 179 -7.73 -15.11 14.16
CA LEU A 179 -8.49 -13.86 14.38
C LEU A 179 -8.39 -13.36 15.81
N VAL A 180 -8.55 -14.26 16.79
CA VAL A 180 -8.40 -13.95 18.23
C VAL A 180 -7.00 -13.43 18.52
N GLU A 181 -5.97 -14.11 18.02
CA GLU A 181 -4.57 -13.70 18.17
C GLU A 181 -4.29 -12.36 17.47
N GLY A 182 -4.90 -12.11 16.30
CA GLY A 182 -4.80 -10.84 15.59
C GLY A 182 -5.37 -9.68 16.40
N ILE A 183 -6.52 -9.88 17.06
CA ILE A 183 -7.08 -8.88 17.97
C ILE A 183 -6.14 -8.66 19.16
N ARG A 184 -5.66 -9.74 19.78
CA ARG A 184 -4.74 -9.69 20.94
C ARG A 184 -3.48 -8.88 20.62
N ARG A 185 -2.77 -9.21 19.54
CA ARG A 185 -1.57 -8.48 19.08
C ARG A 185 -1.86 -7.01 18.81
N LYS A 186 -3.01 -6.69 18.20
CA LYS A 186 -3.39 -5.28 17.93
C LYS A 186 -3.67 -4.49 19.19
N VAL A 187 -4.35 -5.06 20.18
CA VAL A 187 -4.60 -4.42 21.48
C VAL A 187 -3.29 -4.19 22.22
N SER A 188 -2.42 -5.21 22.28
CA SER A 188 -1.11 -5.07 22.92
C SER A 188 -0.25 -3.98 22.26
N ALA A 189 -0.22 -3.93 20.93
CA ALA A 189 0.49 -2.88 20.20
C ALA A 189 -0.10 -1.48 20.45
N MET A 190 -1.42 -1.34 20.48
CA MET A 190 -2.10 -0.08 20.80
C MET A 190 -1.73 0.39 22.21
N VAL A 191 -1.88 -0.47 23.21
CA VAL A 191 -1.56 -0.15 24.61
C VAL A 191 -0.10 0.23 24.77
N TYR A 192 0.81 -0.51 24.14
CA TYR A 192 2.23 -0.20 24.14
C TYR A 192 2.50 1.20 23.59
N MET A 193 1.96 1.52 22.41
CA MET A 193 2.15 2.81 21.77
C MET A 193 1.55 3.97 22.56
N MET A 194 0.35 3.79 23.11
CA MET A 194 -0.31 4.80 23.94
C MET A 194 0.48 5.09 25.24
N ILE A 195 0.99 4.05 25.91
CA ILE A 195 1.83 4.21 27.11
C ILE A 195 3.17 4.86 26.76
N HIS A 196 3.80 4.44 25.65
CA HIS A 196 5.05 5.02 25.18
C HIS A 196 4.88 6.52 24.85
N GLY A 197 3.80 6.87 24.14
CA GLY A 197 3.44 8.27 23.87
C GLY A 197 3.20 9.07 25.14
N PHE A 198 2.44 8.51 26.09
CA PHE A 198 2.15 9.14 27.38
C PHE A 198 3.44 9.44 28.17
N ARG A 199 4.41 8.52 28.19
CA ARG A 199 5.69 8.74 28.89
C ARG A 199 6.48 9.92 28.34
N ASN A 200 6.36 10.19 27.04
CA ASN A 200 7.11 11.27 26.37
C ASN A 200 6.34 12.60 26.40
N GLN A 201 5.03 12.57 26.20
CA GLN A 201 4.19 13.77 26.00
C GLN A 201 3.32 14.13 27.21
N GLN A 202 3.30 13.29 28.25
CA GLN A 202 2.41 13.39 29.43
C GLN A 202 0.92 13.51 29.06
N LYS A 203 0.56 13.02 27.87
CA LYS A 203 -0.79 13.08 27.31
C LYS A 203 -1.12 11.75 26.65
N MET A 204 -2.33 11.27 26.90
CA MET A 204 -2.82 10.05 26.27
C MET A 204 -3.35 10.37 24.87
N VAL A 205 -2.66 9.85 23.85
CA VAL A 205 -2.96 10.10 22.45
C VAL A 205 -3.45 8.79 21.79
N PRO A 206 -4.54 8.81 21.00
CA PRO A 206 -5.04 7.59 20.36
C PRO A 206 -4.13 7.14 19.22
N THR A 207 -4.25 5.87 18.82
CA THR A 207 -3.51 5.31 17.69
C THR A 207 -4.38 5.13 16.45
N VAL A 208 -3.74 5.15 15.28
CA VAL A 208 -4.31 4.70 14.00
C VAL A 208 -3.72 3.35 13.66
N SER A 209 -4.59 2.42 13.26
CA SER A 209 -4.17 1.10 12.81
C SER A 209 -4.00 1.09 11.29
N GLN A 210 -2.84 0.67 10.83
CA GLN A 210 -2.50 0.59 9.40
C GLN A 210 -1.88 -0.76 9.08
N VAL A 211 -2.04 -1.18 7.82
CA VAL A 211 -1.55 -2.46 7.31
C VAL A 211 -0.77 -2.18 6.03
N PHE A 212 0.42 -2.75 5.93
CA PHE A 212 1.36 -2.54 4.83
C PHE A 212 1.84 -3.89 4.29
N LEU A 213 2.29 -3.88 3.04
CA LEU A 213 3.08 -4.96 2.45
C LEU A 213 4.37 -4.31 1.93
N PRO A 214 5.44 -4.25 2.77
CA PRO A 214 6.69 -3.65 2.34
C PRO A 214 7.31 -4.40 1.15
N PRO A 215 8.13 -3.72 0.33
CA PRO A 215 8.81 -4.37 -0.79
C PRO A 215 9.63 -5.60 -0.36
N GLY A 216 9.52 -6.70 -1.10
CA GLY A 216 10.21 -7.96 -0.82
C GLY A 216 9.60 -8.80 0.32
N TRP A 217 8.54 -8.33 0.98
CA TRP A 217 7.87 -9.11 2.03
C TRP A 217 6.81 -10.04 1.44
N SER A 218 6.67 -11.22 2.04
CA SER A 218 5.58 -12.19 1.76
C SER A 218 4.44 -12.15 2.77
N SER A 219 4.61 -11.40 3.87
CA SER A 219 3.63 -11.26 4.94
C SER A 219 3.27 -9.79 5.19
N LEU A 220 2.05 -9.57 5.66
CA LEU A 220 1.59 -8.23 6.05
C LEU A 220 2.27 -7.70 7.31
N LEU A 221 2.53 -6.39 7.30
CA LEU A 221 2.98 -5.61 8.44
C LEU A 221 1.80 -4.82 9.03
N HIS A 222 1.41 -5.14 10.25
CA HIS A 222 0.37 -4.42 11.00
C HIS A 222 1.02 -3.46 12.00
N LEU A 223 0.70 -2.16 11.89
CA LEU A 223 1.22 -1.12 12.77
C LEU A 223 0.10 -0.39 13.51
N GLN A 224 0.43 0.05 14.72
CA GLN A 224 -0.31 1.06 15.47
C GLN A 224 0.59 2.28 15.57
N MET A 225 0.14 3.41 15.06
CA MET A 225 0.89 4.67 15.10
C MET A 225 0.13 5.70 15.92
N LEU A 226 0.84 6.49 16.73
CA LEU A 226 0.21 7.60 17.46
C LEU A 226 -0.27 8.65 16.47
N MET A 227 -1.42 9.25 16.76
CA MET A 227 -1.88 10.43 16.02
C MET A 227 -1.09 11.66 16.45
N SER A 228 -0.05 11.98 15.70
CA SER A 228 0.81 13.14 15.93
C SER A 228 0.98 13.98 14.66
N ASP A 229 1.70 15.10 14.78
CA ASP A 229 2.16 15.86 13.61
C ASP A 229 3.19 15.08 12.76
N GLU A 230 3.47 15.61 11.57
CA GLU A 230 4.32 14.95 10.59
C GLU A 230 5.79 14.82 11.02
N ILE A 231 6.29 15.70 11.88
CA ILE A 231 7.68 15.64 12.36
C ILE A 231 7.85 14.44 13.29
N GLU A 232 6.93 14.26 14.24
CA GLU A 232 6.93 13.10 15.13
C GLU A 232 6.68 11.80 14.35
N GLN A 233 5.75 11.81 13.38
CA GLN A 233 5.49 10.64 12.55
C GLN A 233 6.70 10.26 11.71
N HIS A 234 7.42 11.23 11.12
CA HIS A 234 8.64 10.98 10.37
C HIS A 234 9.73 10.34 11.24
N SER A 235 9.99 10.88 12.43
CA SER A 235 10.97 10.28 13.36
C SER A 235 10.59 8.85 13.74
N ALA A 236 9.30 8.59 13.98
CA ALA A 236 8.81 7.25 14.24
C ALA A 236 9.01 6.32 13.03
N ARG A 237 8.72 6.78 11.81
CA ARG A 237 8.93 6.00 10.58
C ARG A 237 10.39 5.64 10.37
N VAL A 238 11.33 6.57 10.56
CA VAL A 238 12.78 6.28 10.48
C VAL A 238 13.18 5.17 11.45
N ARG A 239 12.67 5.18 12.69
CA ARG A 239 12.93 4.11 13.66
C ARG A 239 12.34 2.78 13.22
N LEU A 240 11.12 2.79 12.69
CA LEU A 240 10.45 1.58 12.20
C LEU A 240 11.15 1.01 10.95
N HIS A 241 11.66 1.86 10.05
CA HIS A 241 12.48 1.41 8.92
C HIS A 241 13.72 0.67 9.41
N LYS A 242 14.44 1.21 10.41
CA LYS A 242 15.58 0.53 11.01
C LYS A 242 15.19 -0.77 11.71
N LEU A 243 14.09 -0.77 12.46
CA LEU A 243 13.61 -1.93 13.20
C LEU A 243 13.19 -3.09 12.29
N PHE A 244 12.57 -2.79 11.15
CA PHE A 244 12.05 -3.79 10.20
C PHE A 244 12.96 -4.00 8.98
N ASN A 245 14.20 -3.47 9.02
CA ASN A 245 15.15 -3.52 7.91
C ASN A 245 14.54 -3.08 6.55
N LEU A 246 13.72 -2.04 6.58
CA LEU A 246 13.15 -1.44 5.38
C LEU A 246 14.17 -0.49 4.72
N PRO A 247 14.16 -0.35 3.39
CA PRO A 247 15.06 0.55 2.69
C PRO A 247 14.90 1.99 3.18
N LEU A 248 16.01 2.71 3.34
CA LEU A 248 16.01 4.13 3.69
C LEU A 248 15.98 5.04 2.45
N SER A 249 16.15 4.46 1.26
CA SER A 249 16.10 5.16 -0.03
C SER A 249 14.68 5.55 -0.43
N MET A 250 13.66 4.84 0.06
CA MET A 250 12.26 5.04 -0.32
C MET A 250 11.30 4.83 0.85
N PRO A 251 10.20 5.61 0.93
CA PRO A 251 9.18 5.40 1.94
C PRO A 251 8.47 4.05 1.75
N CYS A 252 8.19 3.34 2.85
CA CYS A 252 7.51 2.04 2.82
C CYS A 252 6.25 1.97 3.69
N ILE A 253 6.09 2.90 4.63
CA ILE A 253 5.08 2.86 5.68
C ILE A 253 4.40 4.23 5.90
N ARG A 254 4.29 5.05 4.86
CA ARG A 254 3.44 6.26 4.93
C ARG A 254 1.97 5.90 4.83
N SER A 255 1.10 6.71 5.43
CA SER A 255 -0.35 6.48 5.45
C SER A 255 -0.98 6.24 4.07
N SER A 256 -0.47 6.89 3.03
CA SER A 256 -0.89 6.73 1.63
C SER A 256 -0.52 5.35 1.03
N GLN A 257 0.46 4.67 1.60
CA GLN A 257 0.92 3.32 1.24
C GLN A 257 0.16 2.22 2.01
N ALA A 258 -0.67 2.58 2.99
CA ALA A 258 -1.46 1.62 3.73
C ALA A 258 -2.45 0.91 2.80
N ILE A 259 -2.51 -0.41 2.88
CA ILE A 259 -3.37 -1.22 2.03
C ILE A 259 -4.83 -0.85 2.31
N THR A 260 -5.49 -0.35 1.27
CA THR A 260 -6.94 -0.13 1.31
C THR A 260 -7.63 -1.37 0.78
N PHE A 261 -8.35 -2.08 1.65
CA PHE A 261 -9.19 -3.21 1.25
C PHE A 261 -10.63 -2.80 0.91
N ALA A 262 -10.94 -1.49 0.95
CA ALA A 262 -12.23 -0.98 0.51
C ALA A 262 -12.29 -0.96 -1.03
N PRO A 263 -13.45 -1.27 -1.66
CA PRO A 263 -13.61 -1.11 -3.10
C PRO A 263 -13.28 0.32 -3.50
N THR A 264 -12.29 0.49 -4.38
CA THR A 264 -12.05 1.78 -5.02
C THR A 264 -12.76 1.81 -6.36
N ARG A 265 -13.26 2.99 -6.73
CA ARG A 265 -13.76 3.21 -8.10
C ARG A 265 -12.65 3.03 -9.14
N LEU A 266 -11.40 3.25 -8.76
CA LEU A 266 -10.23 3.21 -9.63
C LEU A 266 -9.62 1.80 -9.66
N LEU A 267 -9.21 1.35 -10.83
CA LEU A 267 -8.36 0.18 -10.98
C LEU A 267 -6.95 0.42 -10.41
N ARG A 268 -6.42 -0.56 -9.70
CA ARG A 268 -5.06 -0.54 -9.12
C ARG A 268 -4.19 -1.56 -9.85
N SER A 269 -3.04 -1.10 -10.32
CA SER A 269 -1.98 -1.85 -10.97
C SER A 269 -2.50 -2.90 -11.94
N PRO A 270 -3.23 -2.52 -13.02
CA PRO A 270 -3.76 -3.50 -13.97
C PRO A 270 -2.66 -4.40 -14.55
N HIS A 271 -1.46 -3.85 -14.74
CA HIS A 271 -0.32 -4.57 -15.30
C HIS A 271 0.14 -5.80 -14.52
N ILE A 272 -0.08 -5.88 -13.20
CA ILE A 272 0.34 -7.07 -12.41
C ILE A 272 -0.53 -8.30 -12.70
N HIS A 273 -1.67 -8.10 -13.36
CA HIS A 273 -2.59 -9.17 -13.74
C HIS A 273 -2.35 -9.65 -15.18
N ILE A 274 -1.31 -9.13 -15.85
CA ILE A 274 -0.87 -9.58 -17.17
C ILE A 274 0.14 -10.72 -16.95
N ASN A 275 -0.04 -11.83 -17.67
CA ASN A 275 0.92 -12.93 -17.65
C ASN A 275 2.30 -12.44 -18.12
N ASN A 276 3.39 -12.92 -17.49
CA ASN A 276 4.77 -12.53 -17.78
C ASN A 276 5.11 -11.06 -17.47
N CYS A 277 4.57 -10.50 -16.39
CA CYS A 277 4.95 -9.19 -15.88
C CYS A 277 5.74 -9.36 -14.57
N GLU A 278 7.07 -9.23 -14.59
CA GLU A 278 7.90 -9.25 -13.37
C GLU A 278 7.98 -7.87 -12.69
N PHE A 279 7.39 -6.84 -13.30
CA PHE A 279 7.41 -5.47 -12.79
C PHE A 279 6.34 -5.25 -11.72
N HIS A 280 6.78 -5.06 -10.48
CA HIS A 280 5.92 -4.82 -9.31
C HIS A 280 5.85 -3.32 -8.97
N HIS A 281 5.17 -2.51 -9.77
CA HIS A 281 4.94 -1.09 -9.46
C HIS A 281 3.48 -0.83 -9.04
N PHE A 282 3.30 -0.11 -7.93
CA PHE A 282 1.96 0.30 -7.50
C PHE A 282 1.50 1.54 -8.28
N LEU A 283 0.45 1.39 -9.08
CA LEU A 283 -0.14 2.46 -9.90
C LEU A 283 -1.65 2.47 -9.71
N ARG A 284 -2.31 3.63 -9.66
CA ARG A 284 -3.76 3.73 -9.91
C ARG A 284 -3.97 4.22 -11.32
N VAL A 285 -4.92 3.61 -11.99
CA VAL A 285 -5.37 4.08 -13.29
C VAL A 285 -6.64 4.86 -13.08
N MET A 286 -6.62 6.12 -13.52
CA MET A 286 -7.81 6.96 -13.59
C MET A 286 -8.42 6.78 -14.97
N LEU A 287 -9.51 6.01 -15.09
CA LEU A 287 -10.18 5.79 -16.38
C LEU A 287 -11.34 6.75 -16.58
N ASN A 288 -12.03 7.16 -15.50
CA ASN A 288 -13.11 8.13 -15.62
C ASN A 288 -13.40 8.87 -14.29
N ASP A 289 -13.34 10.21 -14.29
CA ASP A 289 -13.75 11.07 -13.18
C ASP A 289 -15.11 11.76 -13.40
N GLY A 290 -15.85 11.36 -14.44
CA GLY A 290 -17.12 11.95 -14.86
C GLY A 290 -16.97 13.06 -15.90
N VAL A 291 -15.76 13.43 -16.30
CA VAL A 291 -15.50 14.38 -17.39
C VAL A 291 -15.39 13.63 -18.72
N ASN A 292 -16.15 14.07 -19.74
CA ASN A 292 -15.94 13.59 -21.11
C ASN A 292 -14.77 14.35 -21.75
N ASP A 293 -13.59 13.75 -21.67
CA ASP A 293 -12.34 14.28 -22.21
C ASP A 293 -11.85 13.57 -23.48
N SER A 294 -12.78 12.91 -24.18
CA SER A 294 -12.53 12.24 -25.45
C SER A 294 -11.92 13.22 -26.47
N GLY A 295 -10.74 12.88 -26.99
CA GLY A 295 -10.05 13.66 -28.02
C GLY A 295 -9.11 14.77 -27.51
N TRP A 296 -9.00 15.00 -26.20
CA TRP A 296 -8.08 16.02 -25.65
C TRP A 296 -7.47 15.68 -24.28
N GLY A 297 -8.06 14.74 -23.54
CA GLY A 297 -7.68 14.41 -22.17
C GLY A 297 -6.54 13.41 -21.99
N CYS A 298 -6.04 12.77 -23.05
CA CYS A 298 -5.12 11.64 -22.96
C CYS A 298 -3.85 11.95 -22.13
N ALA A 299 -3.24 13.10 -22.32
CA ALA A 299 -2.06 13.54 -21.56
C ALA A 299 -2.41 13.90 -20.10
N TYR A 300 -3.58 14.48 -19.86
CA TYR A 300 -4.08 14.75 -18.50
C TYR A 300 -4.25 13.45 -17.70
N ARG A 301 -4.87 12.42 -18.29
CA ARG A 301 -5.05 11.10 -17.66
C ARG A 301 -3.73 10.38 -17.40
N SER A 302 -2.77 10.52 -18.32
CA SER A 302 -1.42 9.98 -18.13
C SER A 302 -0.71 10.68 -16.94
N LEU A 303 -0.78 12.01 -16.84
CA LEU A 303 -0.28 12.75 -15.68
C LEU A 303 -0.98 12.34 -14.38
N GLN A 304 -2.30 12.16 -14.40
CA GLN A 304 -3.05 11.69 -13.23
C GLN A 304 -2.61 10.29 -12.78
N SER A 305 -2.30 9.41 -13.74
CA SER A 305 -1.76 8.07 -13.46
C SER A 305 -0.36 8.17 -12.83
N ILE A 306 0.54 8.98 -13.39
CA ILE A 306 1.86 9.28 -12.82
C ILE A 306 1.73 9.84 -11.40
N TRP A 307 0.85 10.82 -11.19
CA TRP A 307 0.62 11.43 -9.87
C TRP A 307 0.17 10.39 -8.85
N SER A 308 -0.71 9.48 -9.27
CA SER A 308 -1.20 8.42 -8.40
C SER A 308 -0.09 7.46 -7.95
N TRP A 309 0.93 7.26 -8.77
CA TRP A 309 2.12 6.49 -8.41
C TRP A 309 2.87 7.19 -7.28
N PHE A 310 3.06 8.51 -7.35
CA PHE A 310 3.71 9.27 -6.27
C PHE A 310 2.90 9.23 -4.96
N ILE A 311 1.57 9.20 -5.03
CA ILE A 311 0.74 8.99 -3.84
C ILE A 311 0.94 7.58 -3.27
N LEU A 312 0.76 6.56 -4.11
CA LEU A 312 0.81 5.15 -3.68
C LEU A 312 2.18 4.70 -3.18
N ASN A 313 3.24 5.35 -3.68
CA ASN A 313 4.60 5.12 -3.21
C ASN A 313 5.01 6.14 -2.14
N GLY A 314 4.06 6.86 -1.53
CA GLY A 314 4.33 7.67 -0.34
C GLY A 314 5.18 8.92 -0.56
N PHE A 315 5.35 9.39 -1.79
CA PHE A 315 6.10 10.62 -2.07
C PHE A 315 5.28 11.88 -1.84
N THR A 316 3.94 11.79 -1.95
CA THR A 316 3.04 12.92 -1.71
C THR A 316 1.71 12.46 -1.13
N ASP A 317 1.10 13.31 -0.30
CA ASP A 317 -0.29 13.14 0.15
C ASP A 317 -1.25 14.12 -0.56
N LYS A 318 -0.73 14.94 -1.50
CA LYS A 318 -1.57 15.84 -2.31
C LYS A 318 -2.49 15.01 -3.22
N PRO A 319 -3.80 15.33 -3.28
CA PRO A 319 -4.73 14.60 -4.13
C PRO A 319 -4.35 14.76 -5.61
N VAL A 320 -4.77 13.80 -6.42
CA VAL A 320 -4.62 13.86 -7.88
C VAL A 320 -5.34 15.11 -8.41
N PRO A 321 -4.69 15.98 -9.20
CA PRO A 321 -5.32 17.20 -9.70
C PRO A 321 -6.35 16.89 -10.79
N THR A 322 -7.40 17.71 -10.86
CA THR A 322 -8.38 17.69 -11.95
C THR A 322 -7.79 18.35 -13.20
N HIS A 323 -8.42 18.20 -14.37
CA HIS A 323 -7.99 18.93 -15.58
C HIS A 323 -7.93 20.43 -15.34
N LEU A 324 -8.93 20.99 -14.64
CA LEU A 324 -8.95 22.41 -14.29
C LEU A 324 -7.77 22.79 -13.38
N GLY A 325 -7.43 21.95 -12.39
CA GLY A 325 -6.26 22.19 -11.53
C GLY A 325 -4.94 22.14 -12.30
N ILE A 326 -4.84 21.24 -13.28
CA ILE A 326 -3.68 21.15 -14.18
C ILE A 326 -3.59 22.40 -15.07
N GLN A 327 -4.71 22.83 -15.64
CA GLN A 327 -4.78 24.05 -16.46
C GLN A 327 -4.43 25.30 -15.66
N GLN A 328 -4.98 25.42 -14.45
CA GLN A 328 -4.68 26.53 -13.53
C GLN A 328 -3.19 26.60 -13.25
N CYS A 329 -2.55 25.47 -12.94
CA CYS A 329 -1.10 25.40 -12.73
C CYS A 329 -0.32 25.96 -13.93
N LEU A 330 -0.71 25.61 -15.16
CA LEU A 330 -0.02 26.06 -16.38
C LEU A 330 -0.21 27.57 -16.65
N VAL A 331 -1.37 28.11 -16.27
CA VAL A 331 -1.63 29.56 -16.30
C VAL A 331 -0.82 30.28 -15.22
N ASP A 332 -0.77 29.74 -14.00
CA ASP A 332 -0.08 30.34 -12.86
C ASP A 332 1.43 30.49 -13.10
N ILE A 333 2.04 29.51 -13.77
CA ILE A 333 3.47 29.55 -14.15
C ILE A 333 3.72 30.33 -15.45
N LYS A 334 2.67 30.90 -16.06
CA LYS A 334 2.70 31.68 -17.31
C LYS A 334 3.18 30.91 -18.54
N ASP A 335 3.02 29.58 -18.53
CA ASP A 335 3.23 28.75 -19.72
C ASP A 335 2.05 28.88 -20.70
N LYS A 336 0.84 29.05 -20.18
CA LYS A 336 -0.39 29.24 -20.96
C LYS A 336 -1.10 30.55 -20.61
N GLU A 337 -1.86 31.08 -21.55
CA GLU A 337 -2.72 32.25 -21.37
C GLU A 337 -3.97 31.92 -20.53
N GLU A 338 -4.61 32.93 -19.94
CA GLU A 338 -5.82 32.75 -19.09
C GLU A 338 -6.98 32.05 -19.80
N ASN A 339 -7.11 32.20 -21.12
CA ASN A 339 -8.13 31.53 -21.94
C ASN A 339 -7.96 29.99 -22.01
N PHE A 340 -6.81 29.47 -21.59
CA PHE A 340 -6.54 28.04 -21.48
C PHE A 340 -7.33 27.38 -20.35
N LEU A 341 -7.67 28.15 -19.31
CA LEU A 341 -8.40 27.67 -18.14
C LEU A 341 -9.83 27.29 -18.52
N GLY A 342 -10.22 26.04 -18.23
CA GLY A 342 -11.52 25.49 -18.60
C GLY A 342 -11.64 25.12 -20.10
N SER A 343 -10.57 25.27 -20.87
CA SER A 343 -10.54 24.88 -22.28
C SER A 343 -10.49 23.34 -22.45
N ARG A 344 -10.58 22.89 -23.70
CA ARG A 344 -10.36 21.49 -24.11
C ARG A 344 -9.07 21.33 -24.91
N GLN A 345 -8.10 22.22 -24.68
CA GLN A 345 -6.82 22.16 -25.37
C GLN A 345 -5.95 21.03 -24.82
N TRP A 346 -5.10 20.47 -25.67
CA TRP A 346 -4.23 19.35 -25.35
C TRP A 346 -2.97 19.88 -24.64
N ILE A 347 -2.32 19.00 -23.88
CA ILE A 347 -1.00 19.24 -23.28
C ILE A 347 -0.04 18.13 -23.72
N GLY A 348 1.26 18.37 -23.63
CA GLY A 348 2.30 17.41 -23.97
C GLY A 348 3.17 17.01 -22.78
N SER A 349 4.25 16.30 -23.09
CA SER A 349 5.26 15.85 -22.11
C SER A 349 5.90 17.01 -21.34
N THR A 350 6.10 18.16 -21.99
CA THR A 350 6.71 19.35 -21.37
C THR A 350 5.82 19.92 -20.27
N GLU A 351 4.55 20.17 -20.58
CA GLU A 351 3.58 20.69 -19.62
C GLU A 351 3.36 19.72 -18.44
N ILE A 352 3.37 18.40 -18.68
CA ILE A 352 3.32 17.40 -17.61
C ILE A 352 4.49 17.57 -16.64
N GLY A 353 5.71 17.74 -17.16
CA GLY A 353 6.88 17.98 -16.32
C GLY A 353 6.78 19.29 -15.53
N PHE A 354 6.27 20.38 -16.13
CA PHE A 354 6.05 21.63 -15.42
C PHE A 354 5.06 21.50 -14.26
N VAL A 355 3.96 20.75 -14.47
CA VAL A 355 2.95 20.54 -13.42
C VAL A 355 3.49 19.69 -12.28
N LEU A 356 4.28 18.65 -12.59
CA LEU A 356 4.95 17.82 -11.58
C LEU A 356 5.98 18.63 -10.78
N ASP A 357 6.78 19.47 -11.43
CA ASP A 357 7.77 20.31 -10.77
C ASP A 357 7.10 21.36 -9.89
N HIS A 358 6.14 22.11 -10.44
CA HIS A 358 5.50 23.21 -9.71
C HIS A 358 4.65 22.72 -8.53
N LEU A 359 3.86 21.65 -8.71
CA LEU A 359 2.93 21.20 -7.67
C LEU A 359 3.54 20.19 -6.70
N LEU A 360 4.55 19.40 -7.11
CA LEU A 360 5.15 18.35 -6.27
C LEU A 360 6.64 18.56 -5.99
N GLY A 361 7.31 19.50 -6.65
CA GLY A 361 8.77 19.64 -6.59
C GLY A 361 9.49 18.48 -7.29
N ILE A 362 8.83 17.83 -8.25
CA ILE A 362 9.33 16.64 -8.95
C ILE A 362 9.91 17.05 -10.30
N GLN A 363 11.23 16.96 -10.40
CA GLN A 363 11.92 17.15 -11.67
C GLN A 363 11.72 15.94 -12.59
N SER A 364 11.77 16.18 -13.90
CA SER A 364 11.65 15.14 -14.92
C SER A 364 12.86 15.16 -15.87
N ARG A 365 13.27 13.98 -16.32
CA ARG A 365 14.13 13.85 -17.51
C ARG A 365 13.28 13.72 -18.76
N TYR A 366 13.88 13.95 -19.92
CA TYR A 366 13.19 13.85 -21.20
C TYR A 366 13.97 13.01 -22.18
N ILE A 367 13.26 12.14 -22.90
CA ILE A 367 13.78 11.47 -24.09
C ILE A 367 13.00 12.00 -25.28
N ILE A 368 13.72 12.55 -26.25
CA ILE A 368 13.16 13.15 -27.46
C ILE A 368 13.62 12.29 -28.64
N THR A 369 12.67 11.92 -29.49
CA THR A 369 12.90 11.10 -30.69
C THR A 369 12.32 11.79 -31.90
N SER A 370 12.99 11.69 -33.05
CA SER A 370 12.54 12.29 -34.31
C SER A 370 11.55 11.40 -35.08
N SER A 371 11.46 10.11 -34.71
CA SER A 371 10.64 9.09 -35.34
C SER A 371 10.19 8.03 -34.33
N GLY A 372 9.03 7.40 -34.55
CA GLY A 372 8.61 6.22 -33.80
C GLY A 372 9.58 5.04 -33.87
N ALA A 373 10.42 4.96 -34.92
CA ALA A 373 11.46 3.94 -35.00
C ALA A 373 12.57 4.15 -33.95
N GLU A 374 12.91 5.41 -33.65
CA GLU A 374 13.94 5.75 -32.66
C GLU A 374 13.50 5.45 -31.22
N VAL A 375 12.19 5.30 -30.95
CA VAL A 375 11.69 4.90 -29.62
C VAL A 375 12.29 3.54 -29.21
N ILE A 376 12.51 2.65 -30.19
CA ILE A 376 13.11 1.33 -30.00
C ILE A 376 14.58 1.47 -29.60
N GLU A 377 15.31 2.39 -30.22
CA GLU A 377 16.72 2.67 -29.91
C GLU A 377 16.89 3.22 -28.48
N LYS A 378 15.82 3.77 -27.90
CA LYS A 378 15.77 4.27 -26.52
C LYS A 378 15.29 3.23 -25.50
N ALA A 379 15.04 1.98 -25.90
CA ALA A 379 14.59 0.91 -25.02
C ALA A 379 15.53 0.68 -23.83
N HIS A 380 16.85 0.70 -24.05
CA HIS A 380 17.83 0.55 -22.97
C HIS A 380 17.78 1.71 -21.95
N GLU A 381 17.58 2.94 -22.42
CA GLU A 381 17.47 4.11 -21.54
C GLU A 381 16.18 4.08 -20.71
N LEU A 382 15.09 3.54 -21.27
CA LEU A 382 13.85 3.27 -20.55
C LEU A 382 14.00 2.12 -19.55
N ALA A 383 14.67 1.02 -19.92
CA ALA A 383 14.95 -0.10 -19.03
C ALA A 383 15.73 0.38 -17.79
N LEU A 384 16.80 1.15 -18.00
CA LEU A 384 17.57 1.76 -16.92
C LEU A 384 16.73 2.69 -16.03
N HIS A 385 15.81 3.47 -16.62
CA HIS A 385 14.89 4.31 -15.85
C HIS A 385 13.96 3.48 -14.97
N PHE A 386 13.39 2.39 -15.49
CA PHE A 386 12.52 1.52 -14.68
C PHE A 386 13.28 0.77 -13.59
N GLU A 387 14.54 0.41 -13.83
CA GLU A 387 15.41 -0.24 -12.84
C GLU A 387 15.83 0.71 -11.71
N THR A 388 16.19 1.95 -12.05
CA THR A 388 16.78 2.91 -11.10
C THR A 388 15.78 3.86 -10.45
N VAL A 389 14.67 4.17 -11.13
CA VAL A 389 13.66 5.15 -10.69
C VAL A 389 12.27 4.52 -10.55
N GLY A 390 11.85 3.72 -11.54
CA GLY A 390 10.59 2.95 -11.48
C GLY A 390 9.30 3.75 -11.68
N THR A 391 9.38 5.05 -12.03
CA THR A 391 8.18 5.87 -12.29
C THR A 391 7.58 5.56 -13.67
N PRO A 392 6.24 5.60 -13.82
CA PRO A 392 5.59 5.52 -15.12
C PRO A 392 6.03 6.68 -16.03
N VAL A 393 6.16 6.39 -17.32
CA VAL A 393 6.65 7.35 -18.33
C VAL A 393 5.49 7.74 -19.23
N MET A 394 5.18 9.04 -19.35
CA MET A 394 4.24 9.50 -20.37
C MET A 394 5.00 9.68 -21.68
N ILE A 395 4.41 9.18 -22.77
CA ILE A 395 4.89 9.38 -24.14
C ILE A 395 3.82 10.10 -24.95
N GLY A 396 4.21 11.18 -25.63
CA GLY A 396 3.34 11.98 -26.50
C GLY A 396 3.87 12.04 -27.93
N GLY A 397 3.01 11.78 -28.92
CA GLY A 397 3.33 11.84 -30.34
C GLY A 397 2.12 11.49 -31.20
N ALA A 398 2.11 11.92 -32.47
CA ALA A 398 1.00 11.71 -33.40
C ALA A 398 -0.38 12.16 -32.87
N GLN A 399 -0.43 13.26 -32.09
CA GLN A 399 -1.64 13.77 -31.41
C GLN A 399 -2.24 12.82 -30.35
N LEU A 400 -1.50 11.81 -29.93
CA LEU A 400 -1.90 10.86 -28.89
C LEU A 400 -0.91 10.88 -27.73
N ALA A 401 -1.39 10.47 -26.56
CA ALA A 401 -0.57 10.25 -25.38
C ALA A 401 -0.83 8.86 -24.82
N HIS A 402 0.22 8.21 -24.35
CA HIS A 402 0.16 6.91 -23.68
C HIS A 402 1.05 6.92 -22.42
N THR A 403 0.88 5.92 -21.56
CA THR A 403 1.75 5.73 -20.39
C THR A 403 2.50 4.40 -20.53
N ILE A 404 3.82 4.45 -20.61
CA ILE A 404 4.70 3.28 -20.62
C ILE A 404 4.96 2.88 -19.15
N LEU A 405 4.75 1.60 -18.86
CA LEU A 405 4.93 1.02 -17.52
C LEU A 405 6.12 0.05 -17.43
N GLY A 406 6.69 -0.32 -18.56
CA GLY A 406 7.82 -1.25 -18.65
C GLY A 406 8.26 -1.46 -20.09
N VAL A 407 9.44 -2.04 -20.24
CA VAL A 407 10.05 -2.42 -21.51
C VAL A 407 10.56 -3.85 -21.38
N ASP A 408 10.34 -4.63 -22.42
CA ASP A 408 10.93 -5.96 -22.59
C ASP A 408 11.81 -5.88 -23.84
N PHE A 409 13.13 -5.95 -23.62
CA PHE A 409 14.13 -5.76 -24.66
C PHE A 409 15.16 -6.88 -24.59
N ASN A 410 15.32 -7.58 -25.70
CA ASN A 410 16.29 -8.65 -25.83
C ASN A 410 17.51 -8.16 -26.63
N GLU A 411 18.64 -7.95 -25.96
CA GLU A 411 19.87 -7.42 -26.57
C GLU A 411 20.40 -8.30 -27.71
N GLY A 412 20.22 -9.62 -27.63
CA GLY A 412 20.75 -10.56 -28.62
C GLY A 412 19.95 -10.61 -29.92
N SER A 413 18.63 -10.44 -29.85
CA SER A 413 17.72 -10.51 -31.01
C SER A 413 17.26 -9.14 -31.51
N GLY A 414 17.33 -8.11 -30.67
CA GLY A 414 16.76 -6.79 -30.93
C GLY A 414 15.23 -6.73 -30.78
N GLU A 415 14.57 -7.81 -30.35
CA GLU A 415 13.13 -7.80 -30.08
C GLU A 415 12.81 -6.84 -28.92
N CYS A 416 11.80 -6.00 -29.13
CA CYS A 416 11.41 -4.96 -28.19
C CYS A 416 9.89 -4.85 -28.09
N ASN A 417 9.37 -4.94 -26.86
CA ASN A 417 7.97 -4.72 -26.53
C ASN A 417 7.85 -3.64 -25.43
N PHE A 418 6.74 -2.92 -25.46
CA PHE A 418 6.43 -1.85 -24.51
C PHE A 418 5.16 -2.20 -23.77
N LEU A 419 5.20 -2.17 -22.44
CA LEU A 419 4.00 -2.32 -21.62
C LEU A 419 3.29 -0.98 -21.57
N VAL A 420 2.17 -0.88 -22.29
CA VAL A 420 1.44 0.38 -22.48
C VAL A 420 0.13 0.35 -21.72
N LEU A 421 -0.12 1.43 -20.98
CA LEU A 421 -1.41 1.81 -20.44
C LEU A 421 -2.00 2.94 -21.29
N ASP A 422 -3.12 2.65 -21.91
CA ASP A 422 -3.81 3.52 -22.85
C ASP A 422 -4.86 4.40 -22.12
N PRO A 423 -4.66 5.73 -22.07
CA PRO A 423 -5.56 6.65 -21.38
C PRO A 423 -6.87 6.95 -22.13
N HIS A 424 -7.06 6.42 -23.34
CA HIS A 424 -8.27 6.70 -24.14
C HIS A 424 -9.46 5.80 -23.77
N TYR A 425 -9.29 4.86 -22.84
CA TYR A 425 -10.38 4.01 -22.37
C TYR A 425 -11.40 4.82 -21.58
N THR A 426 -12.63 4.89 -22.09
CA THR A 426 -13.76 5.63 -21.48
C THR A 426 -14.83 4.70 -20.87
N GLY A 427 -14.59 3.39 -20.87
CA GLY A 427 -15.53 2.39 -20.37
C GLY A 427 -15.60 2.30 -18.85
N SER A 428 -16.36 1.33 -18.33
CA SER A 428 -16.44 1.06 -16.90
C SER A 428 -15.11 0.55 -16.34
N GLU A 429 -14.87 0.77 -15.05
CA GLU A 429 -13.68 0.34 -14.31
C GLU A 429 -13.66 -1.19 -14.10
N ASP A 430 -13.53 -1.93 -15.21
CA ASP A 430 -13.55 -3.39 -15.28
C ASP A 430 -12.17 -3.90 -15.72
N MET A 431 -11.47 -4.56 -14.78
CA MET A 431 -10.15 -5.14 -15.00
C MET A 431 -10.15 -6.12 -16.18
N LYS A 432 -11.19 -6.94 -16.36
CA LYS A 432 -11.24 -7.92 -17.45
C LYS A 432 -11.33 -7.24 -18.81
N VAL A 433 -12.05 -6.12 -18.90
CA VAL A 433 -12.17 -5.35 -20.14
C VAL A 433 -10.87 -4.63 -20.45
N VAL A 434 -10.26 -3.99 -19.45
CA VAL A 434 -8.99 -3.26 -19.60
C VAL A 434 -7.87 -4.20 -20.10
N LEU A 435 -7.76 -5.40 -19.52
CA LEU A 435 -6.76 -6.38 -19.92
C LEU A 435 -7.15 -7.09 -21.22
N GLY A 436 -8.39 -7.60 -21.31
CA GLY A 436 -8.85 -8.42 -22.43
C GLY A 436 -8.96 -7.67 -23.77
N LYS A 437 -9.16 -6.35 -23.74
CA LYS A 437 -9.14 -5.50 -24.95
C LYS A 437 -7.79 -4.79 -25.17
N GLY A 438 -6.80 -5.04 -24.32
CA GLY A 438 -5.46 -4.50 -24.47
C GLY A 438 -5.31 -3.01 -24.23
N TRP A 439 -6.15 -2.42 -23.35
CA TRP A 439 -5.98 -1.05 -22.85
C TRP A 439 -4.83 -0.96 -21.84
N CYS A 440 -4.50 -2.08 -21.19
CA CYS A 440 -3.21 -2.27 -20.51
C CYS A 440 -2.62 -3.59 -21.01
N ALA A 441 -1.58 -3.52 -21.85
CA ALA A 441 -0.98 -4.69 -22.48
C ALA A 441 0.42 -4.40 -23.03
N TRP A 442 1.19 -5.47 -23.26
CA TRP A 442 2.39 -5.43 -24.08
C TRP A 442 2.04 -5.10 -25.53
N LYS A 443 2.75 -4.13 -26.10
CA LYS A 443 2.62 -3.66 -27.47
C LYS A 443 3.94 -3.87 -28.20
N PRO A 444 3.92 -4.34 -29.46
CA PRO A 444 5.13 -4.50 -30.24
C PRO A 444 5.74 -3.14 -30.59
N ALA A 445 7.02 -3.13 -30.94
CA ALA A 445 7.73 -1.95 -31.45
C ALA A 445 6.98 -1.20 -32.57
N SER A 446 6.24 -1.92 -33.43
CA SER A 446 5.44 -1.34 -34.52
C SER A 446 4.23 -0.51 -34.05
N PHE A 447 3.97 -0.45 -32.74
CA PHE A 447 2.94 0.40 -32.16
C PHE A 447 3.24 1.90 -32.33
N TRP A 448 4.52 2.28 -32.31
CA TRP A 448 4.95 3.65 -32.52
C TRP A 448 5.08 3.94 -34.01
N ASN A 449 4.39 4.96 -34.50
CA ASN A 449 4.35 5.28 -35.92
C ASN A 449 5.68 5.95 -36.36
N PRO A 450 6.44 5.37 -37.30
CA PRO A 450 7.73 5.91 -37.73
C PRO A 450 7.67 7.30 -38.36
N GLN A 451 6.50 7.77 -38.80
CA GLN A 451 6.35 9.08 -39.45
C GLN A 451 6.27 10.25 -38.47
N TYR A 452 6.10 9.98 -37.17
CA TYR A 452 5.93 11.02 -36.16
C TYR A 452 7.07 10.98 -35.14
N PHE A 453 7.40 12.17 -34.61
CA PHE A 453 8.27 12.32 -33.46
C PHE A 453 7.54 11.95 -32.17
N TYR A 454 8.30 11.52 -31.16
CA TYR A 454 7.77 11.23 -29.83
C TYR A 454 8.64 11.87 -28.73
N ASN A 455 7.96 12.46 -27.76
CA ASN A 455 8.58 13.00 -26.55
C ASN A 455 8.12 12.21 -25.34
N MET A 456 9.06 11.80 -24.51
CA MET A 456 8.81 11.06 -23.28
C MET A 456 9.24 11.91 -22.10
N VAL A 457 8.37 11.99 -21.08
CA VAL A 457 8.70 12.60 -19.79
C VAL A 457 8.88 11.50 -18.75
N LEU A 458 10.03 11.53 -18.09
CA LEU A 458 10.52 10.52 -17.14
C LEU A 458 10.62 11.17 -15.74
N PRO A 459 9.54 11.15 -14.94
CA PRO A 459 9.53 11.77 -13.61
C PRO A 459 10.60 11.15 -12.70
N GLN A 460 11.29 11.97 -11.91
CA GLN A 460 12.33 11.50 -10.99
C GLN A 460 11.79 11.37 -9.57
N THR A 461 12.37 10.47 -8.78
CA THR A 461 12.03 10.33 -7.36
C THR A 461 12.90 11.26 -6.51
N PRO A 462 12.33 11.99 -5.55
CA PRO A 462 13.11 12.69 -4.53
C PRO A 462 14.07 11.75 -3.79
N LYS A 463 15.26 12.24 -3.44
CA LYS A 463 16.22 11.51 -2.60
C LYS A 463 15.96 11.81 -1.11
N ASN A 464 16.29 10.86 -0.23
CA ASN A 464 16.22 11.01 1.24
C ASN A 464 14.81 11.30 1.80
N VAL A 465 13.82 10.50 1.38
CA VAL A 465 12.39 10.70 1.71
C VAL A 465 11.92 10.01 2.99
N VAL A 466 12.75 9.15 3.58
CA VAL A 466 12.43 8.34 4.77
C VAL A 466 12.67 9.07 6.07
#